data_AF-A0A7C6SH89-F1
#
_entry.id   AF-A0A7C6SH89-F1
#
_cell.length_a   1.000
_cell.length_b   1.000
_cell.length_c   1.000
_cell.angle_alpha   90.00
_cell.angle_beta   90.00
_cell.angle_gamma   90.00
#
_symmetry.space_group_name_H-M   'P 1'
#
loop_
_entity.id
_entity.type
_entity.pdbx_description
1 polymer ?
#
loop_
_entity_poly.entity_id
_entity_poly.type
_entity_poly.pdbx_seq_one_letter_code
_entity_poly.pdbx_strand_id
1 'polypeptide(L)'
;MKKIVYFLLILLATSCQSNLNYENTITGEAYQNYRSYYNITLSATAYQSSSTYFDLSAQLTAMDEGFRYDIFIDNPRVEMRNILVMVVENNTIYEVQKDMMPNVGILGSTVHMLPYQVQLTQGYVKGINLNRVISNSAINLKIYVQFDTLESNQSIRQFFNLDVSL
;
A
#
# COMPACT_ATOMS: atom_id res chain seq x y z
N MET A 1 28.43 57.27 7.31
CA MET A 1 27.05 56.74 7.29
C MET A 1 26.69 55.93 6.02
N LYS A 2 27.63 55.65 5.09
CA LYS A 2 27.35 54.82 3.89
C LYS A 2 27.52 53.31 4.10
N LYS A 3 28.16 52.86 5.20
CA LYS A 3 28.43 51.44 5.47
C LYS A 3 27.26 50.70 6.15
N ILE A 4 26.33 51.41 6.77
CA ILE A 4 25.14 50.82 7.43
C ILE A 4 24.07 50.44 6.40
N VAL A 5 24.00 51.17 5.28
CA VAL A 5 23.03 50.91 4.20
C VAL A 5 23.30 49.56 3.50
N TYR A 6 24.57 49.15 3.39
CA TYR A 6 24.92 47.86 2.79
C TYR A 6 24.56 46.65 3.66
N PHE A 7 24.51 46.81 4.98
CA PHE A 7 24.15 45.72 5.89
C PHE A 7 22.64 45.45 5.90
N LEU A 8 21.82 46.47 5.69
CA LEU A 8 20.36 46.33 5.62
C LEU A 8 19.87 45.75 4.27
N LEU A 9 20.68 45.84 3.21
CA LEU A 9 20.34 45.30 1.88
C LEU A 9 20.53 43.77 1.77
N ILE A 10 21.38 43.18 2.63
CA ILE A 10 21.65 41.74 2.65
C ILE A 10 20.55 40.98 3.41
N LEU A 11 19.89 41.64 4.37
CA LEU A 11 18.82 41.06 5.20
C LEU A 11 17.47 40.92 4.48
N LEU A 12 17.32 41.47 3.28
CA LEU A 12 16.10 41.37 2.47
C LEU A 12 16.16 40.31 1.37
N ALA A 13 17.28 39.56 1.27
CA ALA A 13 17.44 38.47 0.31
C ALA A 13 16.91 37.11 0.80
N THR A 14 16.38 37.02 2.03
CA THR A 14 15.65 35.83 2.51
C THR A 14 14.16 36.04 2.33
N SER A 15 13.69 36.16 1.08
CA SER A 15 12.26 36.08 0.78
C SER A 15 11.96 34.77 0.04
N CYS A 16 11.07 34.00 0.67
CA CYS A 16 10.25 32.93 0.09
C CYS A 16 10.83 32.13 -1.07
N GLN A 17 11.52 31.02 -0.78
CA GLN A 17 11.25 29.83 -1.58
C GLN A 17 9.83 29.38 -1.23
N SER A 18 8.92 29.73 -2.14
CA SER A 18 7.54 29.29 -2.17
C SER A 18 7.47 27.78 -1.99
N ASN A 19 6.80 27.35 -0.91
CA ASN A 19 6.18 26.04 -0.80
C ASN A 19 5.15 25.88 -1.92
N LEU A 20 5.58 25.49 -3.11
CA LEU A 20 4.70 25.02 -4.18
C LEU A 20 5.51 24.08 -5.06
N ASN A 21 5.48 22.80 -4.70
CA ASN A 21 5.40 21.66 -5.61
C ASN A 21 4.92 20.48 -4.77
N TYR A 22 3.60 20.35 -4.62
CA TYR A 22 2.96 19.06 -4.35
C TYR A 22 3.09 18.24 -5.64
N GLU A 23 4.33 17.83 -5.97
CA GLU A 23 4.54 16.69 -6.83
C GLU A 23 4.58 15.48 -5.90
N ASN A 24 3.72 14.50 -6.17
CA ASN A 24 3.80 13.15 -5.60
C ASN A 24 5.08 12.46 -6.09
N THR A 25 6.26 12.99 -5.75
CA THR A 25 7.50 12.29 -6.01
C THR A 25 7.61 11.19 -4.97
N ILE A 26 7.37 9.94 -5.39
CA ILE A 26 7.69 8.77 -4.58
C ILE A 26 9.16 8.93 -4.16
N THR A 27 9.39 9.04 -2.84
CA THR A 27 10.75 9.22 -2.33
C THR A 27 11.58 7.97 -2.61
N GLY A 28 12.90 8.12 -2.69
CA GLY A 28 13.79 6.97 -2.86
C GLY A 28 13.57 5.92 -1.76
N GLU A 29 13.29 6.35 -0.52
CA GLU A 29 12.98 5.48 0.61
C GLU A 29 11.67 4.69 0.40
N ALA A 30 10.59 5.35 -0.01
CA ALA A 30 9.32 4.69 -0.28
C ALA A 30 9.46 3.60 -1.36
N TYR A 31 10.27 3.86 -2.37
CA TYR A 31 10.57 2.87 -3.42
C TYR A 31 11.39 1.68 -2.90
N GLN A 32 12.37 1.90 -2.01
CA GLN A 32 13.09 0.80 -1.37
C GLN A 32 12.19 -0.05 -0.46
N ASN A 33 11.27 0.59 0.27
CA ASN A 33 10.27 -0.11 1.07
C ASN A 33 9.37 -0.96 0.19
N TYR A 34 8.89 -0.41 -0.93
CA TYR A 34 8.11 -1.17 -1.92
C TYR A 34 8.85 -2.41 -2.42
N ARG A 35 10.11 -2.26 -2.86
CA ARG A 35 10.93 -3.41 -3.30
C ARG A 35 11.12 -4.44 -2.18
N SER A 36 11.31 -3.98 -0.95
CA SER A 36 11.48 -4.86 0.21
C SER A 36 10.23 -5.69 0.48
N TYR A 37 9.06 -5.05 0.53
CA TYR A 37 7.79 -5.76 0.72
C TYR A 37 7.43 -6.67 -0.45
N TYR A 38 7.75 -6.29 -1.68
CA TYR A 38 7.61 -7.18 -2.85
C TYR A 38 8.41 -8.47 -2.63
N ASN A 39 9.69 -8.37 -2.28
CA ASN A 39 10.56 -9.52 -2.08
C ASN A 39 10.15 -10.37 -0.87
N ILE A 40 9.70 -9.75 0.22
CA ILE A 40 9.14 -10.46 1.38
C ILE A 40 7.90 -11.26 0.97
N THR A 41 7.00 -10.65 0.19
CA THR A 41 5.77 -11.30 -0.30
C THR A 41 6.09 -12.48 -1.22
N LEU A 42 7.03 -12.29 -2.16
CA LEU A 42 7.43 -13.32 -3.11
C LEU A 42 8.12 -14.51 -2.43
N SER A 43 8.99 -14.24 -1.45
CA SER A 43 9.84 -15.25 -0.78
C SER A 43 9.12 -16.04 0.32
N ALA A 44 7.88 -15.68 0.67
CA ALA A 44 7.09 -16.45 1.61
C ALA A 44 6.93 -17.91 1.18
N THR A 45 6.95 -18.83 2.14
CA THR A 45 6.77 -20.27 1.91
C THR A 45 5.64 -20.88 2.74
N ALA A 46 5.20 -20.18 3.78
CA ALA A 46 4.08 -20.55 4.62
C ALA A 46 2.92 -19.59 4.38
N TYR A 47 1.76 -20.16 4.05
CA TYR A 47 0.55 -19.41 3.74
C TYR A 47 -0.59 -19.91 4.61
N GLN A 48 -1.43 -19.00 5.05
CA GLN A 48 -2.69 -19.36 5.72
C GLN A 48 -3.84 -19.27 4.72
N SER A 49 -4.91 -20.03 4.98
CA SER A 49 -6.13 -20.00 4.18
C SER A 49 -7.12 -18.92 4.61
N SER A 50 -6.99 -18.41 5.84
CA SER A 50 -7.90 -17.43 6.42
C SER A 50 -7.21 -16.64 7.54
N SER A 51 -7.83 -15.52 7.95
CA SER A 51 -7.37 -14.73 9.09
C SER A 51 -8.43 -14.70 10.19
N THR A 52 -7.99 -14.76 11.44
CA THR A 52 -8.85 -14.50 12.60
C THR A 52 -9.11 -13.01 12.84
N TYR A 53 -8.48 -12.12 12.05
CA TYR A 53 -8.51 -10.67 12.26
C TYR A 53 -9.35 -9.91 11.23
N PHE A 54 -9.51 -10.45 10.02
CA PHE A 54 -10.25 -9.82 8.91
C PHE A 54 -10.69 -10.89 7.91
N ASP A 55 -11.59 -10.53 7.01
CA ASP A 55 -11.97 -11.35 5.87
C ASP A 55 -11.08 -11.01 4.68
N LEU A 56 -10.65 -12.04 3.95
CA LEU A 56 -9.89 -11.93 2.71
C LEU A 56 -10.60 -12.72 1.64
N SER A 57 -10.90 -12.07 0.52
CA SER A 57 -11.42 -12.75 -0.66
C SER A 57 -10.82 -12.16 -1.93
N ALA A 58 -10.82 -12.96 -2.99
CA ALA A 58 -10.45 -12.50 -4.32
C ALA A 58 -11.42 -13.05 -5.35
N GLN A 59 -11.71 -12.26 -6.38
CA GLN A 59 -12.58 -12.65 -7.49
C GLN A 59 -11.98 -12.20 -8.80
N LEU A 60 -12.34 -12.90 -9.88
CA LEU A 60 -11.97 -12.52 -11.24
C LEU A 60 -13.25 -12.24 -12.04
N THR A 61 -13.29 -11.11 -12.74
CA THR A 61 -14.44 -10.67 -13.53
C THR A 61 -14.03 -10.44 -14.98
N ALA A 62 -14.77 -11.00 -15.93
CA ALA A 62 -14.56 -10.73 -17.35
C ALA A 62 -14.96 -9.28 -17.69
N MET A 63 -14.17 -8.64 -18.54
CA MET A 63 -14.42 -7.30 -19.07
C MET A 63 -14.44 -7.35 -20.59
N ASP A 64 -14.85 -6.26 -21.24
CA ASP A 64 -14.81 -6.16 -22.71
C ASP A 64 -13.40 -6.42 -23.27
N GLU A 65 -12.37 -5.97 -22.53
CA GLU A 65 -10.96 -6.16 -22.86
C GLU A 65 -10.21 -6.83 -21.70
N GLY A 66 -10.26 -8.17 -21.65
CA GLY A 66 -9.52 -8.98 -20.68
C GLY A 66 -10.31 -9.26 -19.39
N PHE A 67 -9.60 -9.32 -18.28
CA PHE A 67 -10.16 -9.72 -16.98
C PHE A 67 -9.68 -8.77 -15.89
N ARG A 68 -10.50 -8.51 -14.88
CA ARG A 68 -10.07 -7.77 -13.69
C ARG A 68 -10.15 -8.67 -12.48
N TYR A 69 -9.05 -8.77 -11.74
CA TYR A 69 -9.12 -9.34 -10.41
C TYR A 69 -9.39 -8.22 -9.38
N ASP A 70 -10.15 -8.55 -8.36
CA ASP A 70 -10.42 -7.73 -7.19
C ASP A 70 -10.04 -8.54 -5.95
N ILE A 71 -9.23 -7.97 -5.06
CA ILE A 71 -8.88 -8.51 -3.75
C ILE A 71 -9.56 -7.62 -2.70
N PHE A 72 -10.35 -8.22 -1.82
CA PHE A 72 -11.04 -7.54 -0.74
C PHE A 72 -10.45 -7.96 0.60
N ILE A 73 -10.09 -6.96 1.42
CA ILE A 73 -9.77 -7.12 2.84
C ILE A 73 -10.79 -6.31 3.62
N ASP A 74 -11.71 -6.98 4.31
CA ASP A 74 -12.86 -6.35 4.95
C ASP A 74 -13.18 -7.00 6.32
N ASN A 75 -14.28 -6.55 6.93
CA ASN A 75 -14.77 -7.03 8.22
C ASN A 75 -13.67 -7.17 9.30
N PRO A 76 -12.95 -6.08 9.62
CA PRO A 76 -11.96 -6.11 10.69
C PRO A 76 -12.62 -6.54 12.01
N ARG A 77 -12.00 -7.51 12.70
CA ARG A 77 -12.42 -8.05 13.99
C ARG A 77 -11.68 -7.42 15.18
N VAL A 78 -10.56 -6.77 14.88
CA VAL A 78 -9.75 -5.97 15.82
C VAL A 78 -9.45 -4.62 15.20
N GLU A 79 -9.00 -3.66 16.01
CA GLU A 79 -8.41 -2.43 15.48
C GLU A 79 -7.12 -2.76 14.72
N MET A 80 -7.10 -2.44 13.43
CA MET A 80 -5.98 -2.66 12.53
C MET A 80 -5.39 -1.30 12.14
N ARG A 81 -4.23 -0.95 12.69
CA ARG A 81 -3.53 0.32 12.39
C ARG A 81 -2.35 0.09 11.46
N ASN A 82 -1.98 1.13 10.70
CA ASN A 82 -0.80 1.13 9.84
C ASN A 82 -0.79 -0.07 8.88
N ILE A 83 -1.93 -0.31 8.23
CA ILE A 83 -2.13 -1.47 7.37
C ILE A 83 -1.22 -1.34 6.15
N LEU A 84 -0.41 -2.36 5.91
CA LEU A 84 0.38 -2.55 4.71
C LEU A 84 -0.13 -3.77 3.96
N VAL A 85 -0.36 -3.60 2.67
CA VAL A 85 -0.73 -4.70 1.79
C VAL A 85 0.16 -4.68 0.56
N MET A 86 0.72 -5.84 0.21
CA MET A 86 1.45 -6.04 -1.04
C MET A 86 0.89 -7.26 -1.76
N VAL A 87 0.68 -7.13 -3.07
CA VAL A 87 0.26 -8.22 -3.95
C VAL A 87 1.39 -8.54 -4.91
N VAL A 88 1.66 -9.82 -5.17
CA VAL A 88 2.59 -10.25 -6.22
C VAL A 88 1.89 -11.27 -7.11
N GLU A 89 1.88 -10.99 -8.40
CA GLU A 89 1.19 -11.80 -9.41
C GLU A 89 2.12 -12.89 -9.97
N ASN A 90 1.59 -14.11 -10.09
CA ASN A 90 2.19 -15.22 -10.84
C ASN A 90 3.64 -15.54 -10.49
N ASN A 91 4.05 -15.32 -9.23
CA ASN A 91 5.43 -15.53 -8.77
C ASN A 91 6.48 -14.74 -9.58
N THR A 92 6.07 -13.62 -10.19
CA THR A 92 6.96 -12.82 -11.05
C THR A 92 8.03 -12.16 -10.18
N ILE A 93 9.30 -12.31 -10.54
CA ILE A 93 10.40 -11.63 -9.84
C ILE A 93 10.36 -10.13 -10.12
N TYR A 94 10.83 -9.33 -9.16
CA TYR A 94 10.78 -7.87 -9.22
C TYR A 94 11.46 -7.31 -10.47
N GLU A 95 12.62 -7.86 -10.84
CA GLU A 95 13.49 -7.32 -11.90
C GLU A 95 12.89 -7.39 -13.31
N VAL A 96 11.93 -8.29 -13.55
CA VAL A 96 11.25 -8.43 -14.85
C VAL A 96 9.84 -7.83 -14.85
N GLN A 97 9.40 -7.34 -13.68
CA GLN A 97 8.09 -6.75 -13.53
C GLN A 97 8.08 -5.35 -14.14
N LYS A 98 7.14 -5.12 -15.06
CA LYS A 98 7.03 -3.85 -15.80
C LYS A 98 6.20 -2.80 -15.09
N ASP A 99 5.13 -3.23 -14.44
CA ASP A 99 4.18 -2.34 -13.78
C ASP A 99 4.20 -2.53 -12.26
N MET A 100 3.82 -1.49 -11.54
CA MET A 100 3.66 -1.59 -10.08
C MET A 100 2.50 -2.53 -9.73
N MET A 101 2.74 -3.38 -8.75
CA MET A 101 1.70 -4.25 -8.20
C MET A 101 0.77 -3.47 -7.27
N PRO A 102 -0.50 -3.90 -7.15
CA PRO A 102 -1.41 -3.32 -6.18
C PRO A 102 -0.85 -3.39 -4.76
N ASN A 103 -0.90 -2.26 -4.05
CA ASN A 103 -0.41 -2.14 -2.70
C ASN A 103 -1.19 -1.06 -1.93
N VAL A 104 -1.19 -1.18 -0.60
CA VAL A 104 -1.76 -0.18 0.32
C VAL A 104 -0.75 0.11 1.42
N GLY A 105 -0.65 1.38 1.83
CA GLY A 105 0.16 1.83 2.96
C GLY A 105 1.67 1.78 2.74
N ILE A 106 2.14 1.17 1.64
CA ILE A 106 3.56 1.09 1.27
C ILE A 106 3.93 2.33 0.45
N LEU A 107 3.15 2.59 -0.60
CA LEU A 107 3.25 3.79 -1.41
C LEU A 107 1.97 4.60 -1.21
N GLY A 108 2.11 5.83 -0.71
CA GLY A 108 0.99 6.72 -0.44
C GLY A 108 0.60 6.77 1.03
N SER A 109 -0.69 7.01 1.29
CA SER A 109 -1.20 7.29 2.64
C SER A 109 -1.32 6.05 3.51
N THR A 110 -1.16 6.24 4.82
CA THR A 110 -1.44 5.23 5.84
C THR A 110 -2.93 4.91 5.87
N VAL A 111 -3.25 3.62 6.02
CA VAL A 111 -4.63 3.12 6.08
C VAL A 111 -4.85 2.38 7.39
N HIS A 112 -6.03 2.55 7.96
CA HIS A 112 -6.47 1.93 9.20
C HIS A 112 -7.87 1.33 9.02
N MET A 113 -8.23 0.35 9.84
CA MET A 113 -9.58 -0.21 9.87
C MET A 113 -10.01 -0.45 11.32
N LEU A 114 -11.27 -0.11 11.61
CA LEU A 114 -11.91 -0.34 12.91
C LEU A 114 -13.13 -1.24 12.73
N PRO A 115 -13.36 -2.20 13.64
CA PRO A 115 -14.58 -2.99 13.66
C PRO A 115 -15.81 -2.08 13.69
N TYR A 116 -16.70 -2.27 12.71
CA TYR A 116 -18.01 -1.60 12.62
C TYR A 116 -17.99 -0.06 12.50
N GLN A 117 -16.83 0.55 12.22
CA GLN A 117 -16.69 2.01 12.18
C GLN A 117 -15.93 2.48 10.94
N VAL A 118 -16.25 3.70 10.49
CA VAL A 118 -15.59 4.36 9.36
C VAL A 118 -15.35 5.81 9.73
N GLN A 119 -14.11 6.28 9.57
CA GLN A 119 -13.73 7.66 9.79
C GLN A 119 -12.66 8.08 8.77
N LEU A 120 -13.12 8.40 7.56
CA LEU A 120 -12.26 8.65 6.40
C LEU A 120 -11.27 9.80 6.62
N THR A 121 -11.65 10.84 7.35
CA THR A 121 -10.77 11.99 7.65
C THR A 121 -9.55 11.62 8.48
N GLN A 122 -9.59 10.47 9.16
CA GLN A 122 -8.50 9.95 9.99
C GLN A 122 -7.87 8.68 9.37
N GLY A 123 -8.19 8.36 8.11
CA GLY A 123 -7.65 7.18 7.42
C GLY A 123 -8.28 5.85 7.82
N TYR A 124 -9.36 5.86 8.61
CA TYR A 124 -10.12 4.66 8.97
C TYR A 124 -11.15 4.33 7.90
N VAL A 125 -10.87 3.31 7.09
CA VAL A 125 -11.72 2.84 6.01
C VAL A 125 -12.56 1.63 6.45
N LYS A 126 -13.63 1.35 5.70
CA LYS A 126 -14.48 0.17 5.93
C LYS A 126 -13.80 -1.14 5.51
N GLY A 127 -12.98 -1.06 4.47
CA GLY A 127 -12.35 -2.19 3.81
C GLY A 127 -11.38 -1.69 2.75
N ILE A 128 -10.54 -2.59 2.26
CA ILE A 128 -9.55 -2.34 1.21
C ILE A 128 -9.95 -3.18 0.00
N ASN A 129 -10.02 -2.53 -1.16
CA ASN A 129 -10.07 -3.21 -2.46
C ASN A 129 -8.79 -2.89 -3.24
N LEU A 130 -8.11 -3.94 -3.67
CA LEU A 130 -6.98 -3.87 -4.61
C LEU A 130 -7.37 -4.58 -5.89
N ASN A 131 -7.16 -3.96 -7.03
CA ASN A 131 -7.55 -4.53 -8.31
C ASN A 131 -6.55 -4.23 -9.41
N ARG A 132 -6.60 -5.04 -10.47
CA ARG A 132 -5.87 -4.79 -11.72
C ARG A 132 -6.50 -5.54 -12.88
N VAL A 133 -6.38 -4.97 -14.08
CA VAL A 133 -6.73 -5.62 -15.34
C VAL A 133 -5.57 -6.49 -15.82
N ILE A 134 -5.89 -7.70 -16.26
CA ILE A 134 -4.97 -8.73 -16.75
C ILE A 134 -5.53 -9.35 -18.05
N SER A 135 -4.65 -9.94 -18.85
CA SER A 135 -5.05 -10.58 -20.11
C SER A 135 -5.50 -12.04 -19.96
N ASN A 136 -5.17 -12.68 -18.84
CA ASN A 136 -5.42 -14.12 -18.63
C ASN A 136 -6.66 -14.35 -17.76
N SER A 137 -7.42 -15.41 -18.04
CA SER A 137 -8.61 -15.82 -17.27
C SER A 137 -8.28 -16.58 -15.98
N ALA A 138 -7.00 -16.63 -15.60
CA ALA A 138 -6.52 -17.24 -14.37
C ALA A 138 -5.29 -16.48 -13.87
N ILE A 139 -5.16 -16.37 -12.54
CA ILE A 139 -4.04 -15.70 -11.89
C ILE A 139 -3.74 -16.29 -10.51
N ASN A 140 -2.46 -16.36 -10.19
CA ASN A 140 -1.97 -16.64 -8.85
C ASN A 140 -1.61 -15.33 -8.14
N LEU A 141 -2.11 -15.13 -6.92
CA LEU A 141 -1.95 -13.92 -6.11
C LEU A 141 -1.29 -14.26 -4.78
N LYS A 142 -0.03 -13.84 -4.60
CA LYS A 142 0.62 -13.82 -3.29
C LYS A 142 0.33 -12.50 -2.59
N ILE A 143 -0.20 -12.58 -1.39
CA ILE A 143 -0.67 -11.40 -0.65
C ILE A 143 0.01 -11.36 0.70
N TYR A 144 0.66 -10.24 0.99
CA TYR A 144 1.18 -9.89 2.30
C TYR A 144 0.26 -8.85 2.95
N VAL A 145 -0.13 -9.10 4.18
CA VAL A 145 -0.85 -8.15 5.03
C VAL A 145 -0.08 -7.97 6.33
N GLN A 146 0.21 -6.71 6.68
CA GLN A 146 0.75 -6.33 7.98
C GLN A 146 -0.09 -5.25 8.61
N PHE A 147 -0.27 -5.32 9.93
CA PHE A 147 -0.94 -4.27 10.69
C PHE A 147 -0.53 -4.33 12.17
N ASP A 148 -0.76 -3.23 12.88
CA ASP A 148 -0.59 -3.13 14.33
C ASP A 148 -1.95 -3.26 15.02
N THR A 149 -1.97 -3.90 16.19
CA THR A 149 -3.13 -3.98 17.09
C THR A 149 -2.74 -3.43 18.47
N LEU A 150 -3.71 -3.16 19.34
CA LEU A 150 -3.45 -2.80 20.74
C LEU A 150 -2.99 -4.00 21.58
N GLU A 151 -3.30 -5.22 21.14
CA GLU A 151 -3.03 -6.45 21.88
C GLU A 151 -1.58 -6.94 21.75
N SER A 152 -0.82 -6.37 20.81
CA SER A 152 0.55 -6.80 20.49
C SER A 152 1.49 -5.61 20.39
N ASN A 153 2.67 -5.75 20.98
CA ASN A 153 3.77 -4.78 20.84
C ASN A 153 4.53 -4.93 19.51
N GLN A 154 4.17 -5.93 18.69
CA GLN A 154 4.75 -6.18 17.37
C GLN A 154 3.65 -6.24 16.31
N SER A 155 3.96 -5.79 15.10
CA SER A 155 3.05 -5.89 13.97
C SER A 155 2.73 -7.36 13.65
N ILE A 156 1.46 -7.64 13.42
CA ILE A 156 1.00 -8.94 12.94
C ILE A 156 1.28 -9.00 11.44
N ARG A 157 1.84 -10.11 10.97
CA ARG A 157 2.19 -10.36 9.56
C ARG A 157 1.54 -11.63 9.07
N GLN A 158 0.91 -11.54 7.91
CA GLN A 158 0.03 -12.57 7.39
C GLN A 158 0.24 -12.73 5.89
N PHE A 159 0.44 -13.97 5.44
CA PHE A 159 0.73 -14.31 4.05
C PHE A 159 -0.36 -15.24 3.50
N PHE A 160 -0.83 -14.95 2.30
CA PHE A 160 -1.84 -15.73 1.60
C PHE A 160 -1.38 -16.01 0.17
N ASN A 161 -1.87 -17.12 -0.39
CA ASN A 161 -1.64 -17.50 -1.76
C ASN A 161 -2.97 -17.97 -2.35
N LEU A 162 -3.51 -17.22 -3.31
CA LEU A 162 -4.82 -17.45 -3.89
C LEU A 162 -4.69 -17.70 -5.38
N ASP A 163 -5.25 -18.80 -5.86
CA ASP A 163 -5.46 -19.06 -7.28
C ASP A 163 -6.90 -18.68 -7.63
N VAL A 164 -7.06 -17.77 -8.59
CA VAL A 164 -8.36 -17.24 -8.99
C VAL A 164 -8.52 -17.42 -10.50
N SER A 165 -9.65 -17.99 -10.92
CA SER A 165 -9.98 -18.21 -12.32
C SER A 165 -11.47 -17.98 -12.57
N LEU A 166 -11.81 -17.71 -13.83
CA LEU A 166 -13.19 -17.68 -14.35
C LEU A 166 -13.63 -19.05 -14.88
#